data_AF-A0A9D8DVC9-F1
#
_entry.id   AF-A0A9D8DVC9-F1
#
_cell.length_a   1.000
_cell.length_b   1.000
_cell.length_c   1.000
_cell.angle_alpha   90.00
_cell.angle_beta   90.00
_cell.angle_gamma   90.00
#
_symmetry.space_group_name_H-M   'P 1'
#
loop_
_entity.id
_entity.type
_entity.pdbx_description
1 polymer ?
#
loop_
_entity_poly.entity_id
_entity_poly.type
_entity_poly.pdbx_seq_one_letter_code
_entity_poly.pdbx_strand_id
1 'polypeptide(L)'
;MQPFYGLTETHVNHPCQQEMFHDFLERRYGTIEKYNELHLTSLNSFKEAKIRIHSRPADGMDRIFFCAERIFSQLEWRRDIVREYAPHAAIFCHTGGTAASATARPWVLEDLASLVDSWGTSQFKGNLWMQLLSAVITRSAATGKPWGLVEMPSGTMWTHYPSTARTPAEVVSAPLLFISLGATTTLFWQYRPERYGNEAPNFGFIMENGQ
;
A
#
# COMPACT_ATOMS: atom_id res chain seq x y z
N MET A 1 1.75 -1.02 17.21
CA MET A 1 0.46 -0.97 16.50
C MET A 1 0.74 -0.27 15.18
N GLN A 2 0.78 -0.99 14.04
CA GLN A 2 1.00 -0.34 12.74
C GLN A 2 -0.20 0.56 12.43
N PRO A 3 -0.01 1.76 11.83
CA PRO A 3 -1.14 2.50 11.27
C PRO A 3 -1.82 1.62 10.22
N PHE A 4 -3.08 1.27 10.50
CA PHE A 4 -3.90 0.43 9.64
C PHE A 4 -4.20 1.19 8.35
N TYR A 5 -3.49 0.90 7.27
CA TYR A 5 -3.83 1.37 5.92
C TYR A 5 -4.99 0.56 5.30
N GLY A 6 -6.02 0.24 6.09
CA GLY A 6 -7.25 -0.39 5.63
C GLY A 6 -8.43 0.53 5.94
N LEU A 7 -9.53 0.42 5.19
CA LEU A 7 -10.75 1.14 5.56
C LEU A 7 -11.15 0.73 6.97
N THR A 8 -10.99 1.64 7.93
CA THR A 8 -11.52 1.46 9.28
C THR A 8 -13.05 1.56 9.25
N GLU A 9 -13.69 1.09 10.31
CA GLU A 9 -15.14 1.10 10.48
C GLU A 9 -15.75 2.50 10.28
N THR A 10 -15.00 3.54 10.63
CA THR A 10 -15.37 4.95 10.42
C THR A 10 -15.33 5.38 8.95
N HIS A 11 -14.40 4.87 8.14
CA HIS A 11 -14.30 5.24 6.72
C HIS A 11 -15.37 4.56 5.87
N VAL A 12 -15.75 3.31 6.19
CA VAL A 12 -16.75 2.57 5.41
C VAL A 12 -18.18 3.05 5.62
N ASN A 13 -18.51 3.66 6.77
CA ASN A 13 -19.87 4.06 7.10
C ASN A 13 -20.27 5.45 6.58
N HIS A 14 -19.36 6.18 5.93
CA HIS A 14 -19.69 7.48 5.35
C HIS A 14 -20.71 7.32 4.21
N PRO A 15 -21.78 8.14 4.12
CA PRO A 15 -22.84 7.98 3.10
C PRO A 15 -22.31 7.89 1.67
N CYS A 16 -21.37 8.76 1.30
CA CYS A 16 -20.71 8.71 -0.01
C CYS A 16 -20.04 7.36 -0.31
N GLN A 17 -19.43 6.69 0.68
CA GLN A 17 -18.81 5.39 0.46
C GLN A 17 -19.86 4.28 0.30
N GLN A 18 -21.00 4.39 0.98
CA GLN A 18 -22.10 3.45 0.82
C GLN A 18 -22.72 3.57 -0.58
N GLU A 19 -22.95 4.79 -1.07
CA GLU A 19 -23.45 5.02 -2.44
C GLU A 19 -22.50 4.42 -3.47
N MET A 20 -21.19 4.69 -3.38
CA MET A 20 -20.20 4.11 -4.29
C MET A 20 -20.16 2.58 -4.21
N PHE A 21 -20.44 2.01 -3.04
CA PHE A 21 -20.52 0.56 -2.87
C PHE A 21 -21.78 -0.01 -3.52
N HIS A 22 -22.91 0.69 -3.44
CA HIS A 22 -24.15 0.29 -4.13
C HIS A 22 -23.92 0.27 -5.65
N ASP A 23 -23.29 1.32 -6.20
CA ASP A 23 -22.93 1.38 -7.62
C ASP A 23 -21.98 0.25 -8.03
N PHE A 24 -21.03 -0.10 -7.15
CA PHE A 24 -20.13 -1.23 -7.36
C PHE A 24 -20.88 -2.57 -7.42
N LEU A 25 -21.80 -2.81 -6.48
CA LEU A 25 -22.60 -4.03 -6.47
C LEU A 25 -23.51 -4.12 -7.69
N GLU A 26 -24.12 -3.00 -8.09
CA GLU A 26 -24.97 -2.95 -9.27
C GLU A 26 -24.18 -3.28 -10.54
N ARG A 27 -22.99 -2.69 -10.74
CA ARG A 27 -22.11 -3.05 -11.87
C ARG A 27 -21.66 -4.50 -11.84
N ARG A 28 -21.35 -5.04 -10.66
CA ARG A 28 -20.79 -6.39 -10.50
C ARG A 28 -21.82 -7.48 -10.72
N TYR A 29 -23.04 -7.29 -10.21
CA TYR A 29 -24.09 -8.31 -10.23
C TYR A 29 -25.16 -8.06 -11.28
N GLY A 30 -25.34 -6.82 -11.73
CA GLY A 30 -26.35 -6.42 -12.71
C GLY A 30 -27.76 -6.34 -12.12
N THR A 31 -28.19 -7.32 -11.32
CA THR A 31 -29.51 -7.33 -10.69
C THR A 31 -29.46 -7.72 -9.22
N ILE A 32 -30.44 -7.24 -8.44
CA ILE A 32 -30.53 -7.51 -7.01
C ILE A 32 -30.86 -8.98 -6.73
N GLU A 33 -31.55 -9.67 -7.64
CA GLU A 33 -31.87 -11.09 -7.53
C GLU A 33 -30.60 -11.94 -7.56
N LYS A 34 -29.67 -11.65 -8.46
CA LYS A 34 -28.38 -12.35 -8.54
C LYS A 34 -27.54 -12.11 -7.28
N TYR A 35 -27.53 -10.89 -6.77
CA TYR A 35 -26.87 -10.57 -5.50
C TYR A 35 -27.51 -11.35 -4.34
N ASN A 36 -28.83 -11.34 -4.24
CA ASN A 36 -29.57 -12.05 -3.20
C ASN A 36 -29.29 -13.57 -3.23
N GLU A 37 -29.25 -14.17 -4.42
CA GLU A 37 -28.91 -15.58 -4.62
C GLU A 37 -27.50 -15.90 -4.09
N LEU A 38 -26.50 -15.13 -4.49
CA LEU A 38 -25.09 -15.40 -4.14
C LEU A 38 -24.76 -15.05 -2.68
N HIS A 39 -25.40 -14.02 -2.13
CA HIS A 39 -25.15 -13.54 -0.76
C HIS A 39 -26.11 -14.16 0.26
N LEU A 40 -27.09 -14.95 -0.19
CA LEU A 40 -28.16 -15.54 0.63
C LEU A 40 -28.91 -14.45 1.40
N THR A 41 -29.35 -13.42 0.69
CA THR A 41 -30.10 -12.28 1.24
C THR A 41 -31.44 -12.12 0.54
N SER A 42 -32.27 -11.19 1.02
CA SER A 42 -33.61 -10.92 0.50
C SER A 42 -33.83 -9.41 0.40
N LEU A 43 -32.83 -8.69 -0.10
CA LEU A 43 -32.87 -7.24 -0.24
C LEU A 43 -33.76 -6.85 -1.42
N ASN A 44 -34.47 -5.72 -1.31
CA ASN A 44 -35.29 -5.23 -2.42
C ASN A 44 -34.50 -4.36 -3.40
N SER A 45 -33.34 -3.85 -2.97
CA SER A 45 -32.45 -3.03 -3.79
C SER A 45 -31.01 -3.06 -3.28
N PHE A 46 -30.06 -2.69 -4.13
CA PHE A 46 -28.66 -2.54 -3.72
C PHE A 46 -28.47 -1.49 -2.61
N LYS A 47 -29.37 -0.51 -2.50
CA LYS A 47 -29.30 0.54 -1.48
C LYS A 47 -29.47 0.03 -0.04
N GLU A 48 -30.05 -1.15 0.12
CA GLU A 48 -30.19 -1.81 1.42
C GLU A 48 -28.91 -2.56 1.84
N ALA A 49 -28.00 -2.83 0.89
CA ALA A 49 -26.72 -3.46 1.17
C ALA A 49 -25.84 -2.49 1.98
N LYS A 50 -25.02 -3.03 2.87
CA LYS A 50 -24.09 -2.24 3.69
C LYS A 50 -22.71 -2.84 3.64
N ILE A 51 -21.69 -1.99 3.57
CA ILE A 51 -20.31 -2.42 3.83
C ILE A 51 -20.22 -2.88 5.30
N ARG A 52 -19.89 -4.15 5.52
CA ARG A 52 -19.80 -4.74 6.87
C ARG A 52 -18.36 -5.20 7.15
N ILE A 53 -17.82 -4.87 8.32
CA ILE A 53 -16.51 -5.38 8.76
C ILE A 53 -16.59 -6.86 9.14
N HIS A 54 -17.63 -7.23 9.87
CA HIS A 54 -17.95 -8.61 10.20
C HIS A 54 -19.12 -9.06 9.36
N SER A 55 -18.85 -9.98 8.44
CA SER A 55 -19.80 -10.34 7.39
C SER A 55 -19.57 -11.77 6.92
N ARG A 56 -20.48 -12.26 6.08
CA ARG A 56 -20.30 -13.57 5.46
C ARG A 56 -19.10 -13.51 4.50
N PRO A 57 -18.47 -14.64 4.16
CA PRO A 57 -17.33 -14.64 3.25
C PRO A 57 -17.58 -13.92 1.92
N ALA A 58 -18.77 -14.09 1.32
CA ALA A 58 -19.14 -13.40 0.08
C ALA A 58 -19.13 -11.87 0.23
N ASP A 59 -19.78 -11.34 1.28
CA ASP A 59 -19.77 -9.91 1.60
C ASP A 59 -18.34 -9.39 1.86
N GLY A 60 -17.52 -10.20 2.55
CA GLY A 60 -16.13 -9.88 2.83
C GLY A 60 -15.28 -9.79 1.57
N MET A 61 -15.51 -10.67 0.59
CA MET A 61 -14.85 -10.63 -0.71
C MET A 61 -15.26 -9.41 -1.53
N ASP A 62 -16.54 -9.07 -1.55
CA ASP A 62 -16.99 -7.85 -2.24
C ASP A 62 -16.44 -6.59 -1.60
N ARG A 63 -16.32 -6.55 -0.28
CA ARG A 63 -15.62 -5.46 0.41
C ARG A 63 -14.16 -5.37 -0.04
N ILE A 64 -13.46 -6.49 -0.13
CA ILE A 64 -12.06 -6.55 -0.61
C ILE A 64 -11.97 -5.99 -2.04
N PHE A 65 -12.82 -6.48 -2.96
CA PHE A 65 -12.82 -6.00 -4.36
C PHE A 65 -13.18 -4.53 -4.47
N PHE A 66 -14.17 -4.06 -3.72
CA PHE A 66 -14.52 -2.65 -3.63
C PHE A 66 -13.32 -1.82 -3.15
N CYS A 67 -12.68 -2.20 -2.04
CA CYS A 67 -11.48 -1.52 -1.54
C CYS A 67 -10.37 -1.44 -2.59
N ALA A 68 -10.14 -2.52 -3.34
CA ALA A 68 -9.14 -2.56 -4.40
C ALA A 68 -9.49 -1.58 -5.52
N GLU A 69 -10.75 -1.57 -5.98
CA GLU A 69 -11.24 -0.63 -7.01
C GLU A 69 -11.10 0.83 -6.54
N ARG A 70 -11.38 1.12 -5.26
CA ARG A 70 -11.22 2.47 -4.69
C ARG A 70 -9.78 2.94 -4.71
N ILE A 71 -8.83 2.08 -4.34
CA ILE A 71 -7.41 2.42 -4.33
C ILE A 71 -6.89 2.62 -5.75
N PHE A 72 -7.29 1.76 -6.68
CA PHE A 72 -6.97 1.91 -8.10
C PHE A 72 -7.49 3.23 -8.65
N SER A 73 -8.78 3.54 -8.42
CA SER A 73 -9.42 4.79 -8.85
C SER A 73 -8.72 6.03 -8.29
N GLN A 74 -8.27 5.97 -7.03
CA GLN A 74 -7.55 7.09 -6.40
C GLN A 74 -6.16 7.31 -7.00
N LEU A 75 -5.43 6.23 -7.29
CA LEU A 75 -4.12 6.33 -7.95
C LEU A 75 -4.28 6.84 -9.38
N GLU A 76 -5.27 6.31 -10.12
CA GLU A 76 -5.60 6.75 -11.47
C GLU A 76 -5.93 8.24 -11.52
N TRP A 77 -6.83 8.71 -10.66
CA TRP A 77 -7.18 10.13 -10.59
C TRP A 77 -5.98 11.03 -10.29
N ARG A 78 -5.11 10.63 -9.36
CA ARG A 78 -3.87 11.39 -9.06
C ARG A 78 -2.90 11.39 -10.23
N ARG A 79 -2.73 10.25 -10.90
CA ARG A 79 -1.90 10.13 -12.11
C ARG A 79 -2.41 11.09 -13.18
N ASP A 80 -3.70 11.11 -13.44
CA ASP A 80 -4.31 11.93 -14.50
C ASP A 80 -4.11 13.42 -14.25
N ILE A 81 -4.27 13.87 -12.99
CA ILE A 81 -3.93 15.25 -12.61
C ILE A 81 -2.46 15.56 -12.89
N VAL A 82 -1.53 14.70 -12.49
CA VAL A 82 -0.10 14.94 -12.75
C VAL A 82 0.18 14.97 -14.25
N ARG A 83 -0.46 14.12 -15.05
CA ARG A 83 -0.31 14.13 -16.51
C ARG A 83 -0.86 15.38 -17.17
N GLU A 84 -1.95 15.93 -16.65
CA GLU A 84 -2.55 17.16 -17.15
C GLU A 84 -1.64 18.37 -16.91
N TYR A 85 -1.12 18.53 -15.69
CA TYR A 85 -0.38 19.74 -15.28
C TYR A 85 1.14 19.62 -15.37
N ALA A 86 1.68 18.40 -15.39
CA ALA A 86 3.12 18.12 -15.46
C ALA A 86 3.40 16.91 -16.37
N PRO A 87 3.09 17.00 -17.68
CA PRO A 87 3.13 15.84 -18.59
C PRO A 87 4.50 15.17 -18.68
N HIS A 88 5.58 15.91 -18.45
CA HIS A 88 6.96 15.41 -18.50
C HIS A 88 7.48 14.86 -17.16
N ALA A 89 6.74 15.02 -16.06
CA ALA A 89 7.14 14.48 -14.77
C ALA A 89 6.98 12.95 -14.75
N ALA A 90 7.98 12.25 -14.22
CA ALA A 90 7.86 10.83 -13.94
C ALA A 90 6.92 10.63 -12.74
N ILE A 91 5.97 9.71 -12.88
CA ILE A 91 5.04 9.33 -11.82
C ILE A 91 5.59 8.08 -11.14
N PHE A 92 5.82 8.19 -9.84
CA PHE A 92 6.34 7.13 -9.01
C PHE A 92 5.34 6.80 -7.89
N CYS A 93 5.22 5.52 -7.55
CA CYS A 93 4.44 5.06 -6.40
C CYS A 93 5.09 3.80 -5.80
N HIS A 94 4.77 3.50 -4.54
CA HIS A 94 5.30 2.34 -3.84
C HIS A 94 4.31 1.71 -2.88
N THR A 95 4.58 0.46 -2.53
CA THR A 95 3.89 -0.21 -1.43
C THR A 95 4.58 0.09 -0.11
N GLY A 96 3.81 0.49 0.90
CA GLY A 96 4.30 0.65 2.25
C GLY A 96 4.47 -0.70 2.98
N GLY A 97 5.58 -0.86 3.71
CA GLY A 97 5.75 -1.93 4.69
C GLY A 97 6.80 -3.00 4.33
N THR A 98 6.50 -4.27 4.61
CA THR A 98 7.36 -5.42 4.26
C THR A 98 6.65 -6.32 3.23
N ALA A 99 7.28 -7.43 2.83
CA ALA A 99 6.63 -8.45 2.00
C ALA A 99 5.22 -8.84 2.52
N ALA A 100 5.03 -8.95 3.84
CA ALA A 100 3.72 -9.22 4.41
C ALA A 100 2.69 -8.12 4.12
N SER A 101 3.12 -6.86 4.14
CA SER A 101 2.27 -5.72 3.78
C SER A 101 1.97 -5.64 2.30
N ALA A 102 2.81 -6.22 1.44
CA ALA A 102 2.58 -6.33 0.01
C ALA A 102 1.60 -7.47 -0.33
N THR A 103 1.65 -8.58 0.42
CA THR A 103 0.81 -9.78 0.17
C THR A 103 -0.52 -9.79 0.92
N ALA A 104 -0.67 -9.00 2.00
CA ALA A 104 -1.89 -9.00 2.82
C ALA A 104 -2.97 -8.02 2.34
N ARG A 105 -2.82 -7.44 1.15
CA ARG A 105 -3.69 -6.36 0.65
C ARG A 105 -4.68 -6.85 -0.38
N PRO A 106 -5.86 -6.22 -0.45
CA PRO A 106 -6.91 -6.64 -1.38
C PRO A 106 -6.64 -6.28 -2.85
N TRP A 107 -5.58 -5.51 -3.14
CA TRP A 107 -5.24 -5.05 -4.49
C TRP A 107 -4.08 -5.83 -5.10
N VAL A 108 -4.10 -5.94 -6.43
CA VAL A 108 -3.02 -6.54 -7.22
C VAL A 108 -1.94 -5.48 -7.48
N LEU A 109 -0.69 -5.79 -7.11
CA LEU A 109 0.41 -4.83 -7.22
C LEU A 109 0.78 -4.51 -8.67
N GLU A 110 0.69 -5.50 -9.56
CA GLU A 110 0.92 -5.32 -11.00
C GLU A 110 -0.05 -4.31 -11.60
N ASP A 111 -1.33 -4.37 -11.23
CA ASP A 111 -2.35 -3.43 -11.68
C ASP A 111 -2.04 -2.01 -11.24
N LEU A 112 -1.70 -1.79 -9.96
CA LEU A 112 -1.32 -0.46 -9.47
C LEU A 112 -0.03 0.04 -10.09
N ALA A 113 0.97 -0.83 -10.19
CA ALA A 113 2.23 -0.49 -10.82
C ALA A 113 2.00 -0.07 -12.28
N SER A 114 1.10 -0.74 -13.03
CA SER A 114 0.78 -0.43 -14.42
C SER A 114 0.38 1.04 -14.65
N LEU A 115 -0.19 1.71 -13.63
CA LEU A 115 -0.64 3.10 -13.71
C LEU A 115 0.49 4.14 -13.63
N VAL A 116 1.71 3.76 -13.25
CA VAL A 116 2.82 4.68 -12.98
C VAL A 116 4.07 4.34 -13.78
N ASP A 117 5.00 5.28 -13.91
CA ASP A 117 6.23 5.09 -14.72
C ASP A 117 7.27 4.23 -14.02
N SER A 118 7.26 4.24 -12.70
CA SER A 118 8.22 3.50 -11.87
C SER A 118 7.58 3.08 -10.55
N TRP A 119 8.06 1.97 -10.01
CA TRP A 119 7.43 1.31 -8.86
C TRP A 119 8.42 1.06 -7.73
N GLY A 120 7.99 1.05 -6.49
CA GLY A 120 8.88 0.71 -5.40
C GLY A 120 8.22 0.05 -4.22
N THR A 121 9.03 -0.17 -3.20
CA THR A 121 8.55 -0.67 -1.91
C THR A 121 9.35 -0.05 -0.77
N SER A 122 8.77 -0.09 0.42
CA SER A 122 9.51 0.08 1.65
C SER A 122 10.21 -1.24 2.04
N GLN A 123 11.30 -1.13 2.78
CA GLN A 123 11.90 -2.27 3.46
C GLN A 123 12.30 -1.88 4.88
N PHE A 124 11.40 -2.21 5.79
CA PHE A 124 11.63 -2.16 7.23
C PHE A 124 12.40 -3.41 7.70
N LYS A 125 12.75 -3.47 9.00
CA LYS A 125 13.56 -4.55 9.59
C LYS A 125 12.89 -5.91 9.35
N GLY A 126 13.72 -6.89 8.97
CA GLY A 126 13.29 -8.25 8.66
C GLY A 126 14.51 -9.12 8.33
N ASN A 127 14.34 -10.43 8.36
CA ASN A 127 15.40 -11.36 7.97
C ASN A 127 15.63 -11.32 6.44
N LEU A 128 16.72 -11.95 5.99
CA LEU A 128 17.14 -11.93 4.59
C LEU A 128 16.05 -12.42 3.61
N TRP A 129 15.35 -13.51 3.94
CA TRP A 129 14.34 -14.06 3.03
C TRP A 129 13.14 -13.12 2.87
N MET A 130 12.71 -12.42 3.92
CA MET A 130 11.64 -11.42 3.84
C MET A 130 12.04 -10.24 2.97
N GLN A 131 13.29 -9.79 3.09
CA GLN A 131 13.84 -8.71 2.25
C GLN A 131 13.91 -9.14 0.78
N LEU A 132 14.38 -10.36 0.53
CA LEU A 132 14.43 -10.94 -0.81
C LEU A 132 13.04 -11.07 -1.43
N LEU A 133 12.07 -11.60 -0.67
CA LEU A 133 10.69 -11.72 -1.12
C LEU A 133 10.08 -10.36 -1.46
N SER A 134 10.31 -9.34 -0.62
CA SER A 134 9.86 -7.96 -0.88
C SER A 134 10.44 -7.43 -2.19
N ALA A 135 11.74 -7.61 -2.41
CA ALA A 135 12.41 -7.17 -3.64
C ALA A 135 11.87 -7.90 -4.88
N VAL A 136 11.69 -9.22 -4.81
CA VAL A 136 11.18 -10.03 -5.94
C VAL A 136 9.74 -9.67 -6.29
N ILE A 137 8.86 -9.52 -5.29
CA ILE A 137 7.46 -9.10 -5.52
C ILE A 137 7.42 -7.70 -6.15
N THR A 138 8.24 -6.77 -5.64
CA THR A 138 8.30 -5.40 -6.16
C THR A 138 8.79 -5.37 -7.60
N ARG A 139 9.85 -6.13 -7.91
CA ARG A 139 10.36 -6.27 -9.27
C ARG A 139 9.34 -6.88 -10.22
N SER A 140 8.63 -7.92 -9.78
CA SER A 140 7.57 -8.57 -10.56
C SER A 140 6.46 -7.57 -10.89
N ALA A 141 5.99 -6.84 -9.87
CA ALA A 141 4.96 -5.82 -10.02
C ALA A 141 5.36 -4.72 -11.02
N ALA A 142 6.63 -4.32 -11.03
CA ALA A 142 7.14 -3.31 -11.94
C ALA A 142 7.10 -3.72 -13.42
N THR A 143 6.94 -5.00 -13.75
CA THR A 143 6.76 -5.50 -15.14
C THR A 143 7.80 -4.97 -16.13
N GLY A 144 9.06 -4.84 -15.69
CA GLY A 144 10.19 -4.35 -16.51
C GLY A 144 10.44 -2.85 -16.43
N LYS A 145 9.59 -2.08 -15.74
CA LYS A 145 9.81 -0.65 -15.48
C LYS A 145 10.88 -0.42 -14.42
N PRO A 146 11.46 0.81 -14.35
CA PRO A 146 12.36 1.18 -13.26
C PRO A 146 11.69 0.92 -11.91
N TRP A 147 12.44 0.33 -10.99
CA TRP A 147 11.94 0.00 -9.67
C TRP A 147 12.99 0.15 -8.59
N GLY A 148 12.55 0.24 -7.32
CA GLY A 148 13.50 0.43 -6.25
C GLY A 148 13.01 0.27 -4.82
N LEU A 149 13.98 0.36 -3.92
CA LEU A 149 13.77 0.47 -2.49
C LEU A 149 13.61 1.95 -2.14
N VAL A 150 12.43 2.40 -1.74
CA VAL A 150 12.19 3.85 -1.58
C VAL A 150 11.95 4.30 -0.16
N GLU A 151 11.72 3.38 0.75
CA GLU A 151 11.65 3.69 2.17
C GLU A 151 12.40 2.62 2.96
N MET A 152 13.63 2.96 3.32
CA MET A 152 14.41 2.17 4.25
C MET A 152 14.86 3.03 5.42
N PRO A 153 14.62 2.61 6.67
CA PRO A 153 15.17 3.30 7.81
C PRO A 153 16.61 2.89 8.06
N SER A 154 17.40 3.82 8.55
CA SER A 154 18.77 3.64 9.02
C SER A 154 18.89 3.78 10.54
N GLY A 155 18.00 4.57 11.16
CA GLY A 155 17.95 4.79 12.60
C GLY A 155 17.09 3.78 13.37
N THR A 156 16.69 4.18 14.59
CA THR A 156 15.70 3.44 15.39
C THR A 156 14.36 3.36 14.66
N MET A 157 13.57 2.33 14.98
CA MET A 157 12.21 2.20 14.47
C MET A 157 11.20 2.79 15.46
N TRP A 158 9.89 2.68 15.19
CA TRP A 158 8.76 3.22 15.98
C TRP A 158 8.77 3.00 17.50
N THR A 159 9.68 2.19 18.06
CA THR A 159 9.69 1.83 19.49
C THR A 159 10.79 2.49 20.30
N HIS A 160 11.65 3.32 19.70
CA HIS A 160 12.77 4.02 20.36
C HIS A 160 13.82 3.11 21.03
N TYR A 161 13.66 1.78 20.97
CA TYR A 161 14.62 0.88 21.57
C TYR A 161 15.86 0.78 20.66
N PRO A 162 17.08 1.02 21.18
CA PRO A 162 18.31 0.89 20.40
C PRO A 162 18.47 -0.49 19.76
N SER A 163 17.93 -1.55 20.37
CA SER A 163 17.90 -2.92 19.82
C SER A 163 17.10 -3.05 18.50
N THR A 164 16.26 -2.07 18.19
CA THR A 164 15.51 -2.01 16.92
C THR A 164 16.24 -1.23 15.84
N ALA A 165 17.28 -0.45 16.18
CA ALA A 165 18.11 0.19 15.18
C ALA A 165 18.76 -0.85 14.26
N ARG A 166 19.00 -0.45 13.01
CA ARG A 166 19.80 -1.25 12.09
C ARG A 166 21.27 -1.09 12.43
N THR A 167 21.99 -2.19 12.37
CA THR A 167 23.46 -2.18 12.37
C THR A 167 23.98 -1.55 11.07
N PRO A 168 25.22 -1.02 11.03
CA PRO A 168 25.82 -0.53 9.79
C PRO A 168 25.79 -1.56 8.65
N ALA A 169 25.99 -2.84 8.97
CA ALA A 169 25.89 -3.92 7.98
C ALA A 169 24.46 -4.07 7.42
N GLU A 170 23.43 -3.95 8.25
CA GLU A 170 22.03 -3.97 7.81
C GLU A 170 21.63 -2.73 6.99
N VAL A 171 22.27 -1.59 7.24
CA VAL A 171 22.07 -0.37 6.46
C VAL A 171 22.62 -0.51 5.04
N VAL A 172 23.76 -1.20 4.89
CA VAL A 172 24.42 -1.39 3.58
C VAL A 172 23.86 -2.59 2.81
N SER A 173 23.56 -3.70 3.49
CA SER A 173 23.16 -4.95 2.84
C SER A 173 21.82 -4.88 2.11
N ALA A 174 20.83 -4.17 2.66
CA ALA A 174 19.51 -4.10 2.04
C ALA A 174 19.52 -3.34 0.69
N PRO A 175 20.14 -2.15 0.56
CA PRO A 175 20.38 -1.52 -0.74
C PRO A 175 21.11 -2.45 -1.72
N LEU A 176 22.20 -3.08 -1.29
CA LEU A 176 22.97 -3.99 -2.15
C LEU A 176 22.12 -5.17 -2.63
N LEU A 177 21.25 -5.73 -1.79
CA LEU A 177 20.33 -6.78 -2.19
C LEU A 177 19.39 -6.30 -3.30
N PHE A 178 18.77 -5.14 -3.15
CA PHE A 178 17.86 -4.59 -4.17
C PHE A 178 18.61 -4.29 -5.47
N ILE A 179 19.78 -3.65 -5.40
CA ILE A 179 20.64 -3.36 -6.54
C ILE A 179 21.05 -4.66 -7.25
N SER A 180 21.42 -5.70 -6.51
CA SER A 180 21.81 -7.01 -7.08
C SER A 180 20.69 -7.68 -7.88
N LEU A 181 19.43 -7.31 -7.61
CA LEU A 181 18.25 -7.81 -8.31
C LEU A 181 17.80 -6.92 -9.47
N GLY A 182 18.50 -5.80 -9.71
CA GLY A 182 18.22 -4.86 -10.79
C GLY A 182 17.42 -3.63 -10.40
N ALA A 183 17.35 -3.29 -9.10
CA ALA A 183 16.75 -2.02 -8.68
C ALA A 183 17.57 -0.83 -9.20
N THR A 184 16.89 0.20 -9.71
CA THR A 184 17.51 1.44 -10.22
C THR A 184 17.56 2.55 -9.18
N THR A 185 16.82 2.41 -8.08
CA THR A 185 16.67 3.45 -7.07
C THR A 185 16.79 2.86 -5.66
N THR A 186 17.50 3.56 -4.78
CA THR A 186 17.46 3.31 -3.34
C THR A 186 17.37 4.62 -2.56
N LEU A 187 16.38 4.75 -1.68
CA LEU A 187 16.14 5.92 -0.83
C LEU A 187 15.97 5.51 0.63
N PHE A 188 16.43 6.40 1.51
CA PHE A 188 16.25 6.25 2.95
C PHE A 188 15.07 7.11 3.43
N TRP A 189 14.16 6.49 4.19
CA TRP A 189 13.17 7.22 4.95
C TRP A 189 13.69 7.33 6.38
N GLN A 190 13.97 8.49 6.92
CA GLN A 190 13.96 9.83 6.33
C GLN A 190 15.35 10.45 6.46
N TYR A 191 15.64 11.56 5.78
CA TYR A 191 16.96 12.17 5.85
C TYR A 191 17.36 12.50 7.30
N ARG A 192 16.52 13.26 8.02
CA ARG A 192 16.71 13.64 9.43
C ARG A 192 15.45 13.26 10.22
N PRO A 193 15.58 12.70 11.43
CA PRO A 193 14.42 12.32 12.21
C PRO A 193 13.60 13.56 12.60
N GLU A 194 12.28 13.40 12.59
CA GLU A 194 11.35 14.41 13.09
C GLU A 194 11.52 14.60 14.60
N ARG A 195 11.21 15.80 15.10
CA ARG A 195 11.23 16.10 16.55
C ARG A 195 9.90 15.81 17.25
N TYR A 196 8.80 15.80 16.48
CA TYR A 196 7.44 15.65 16.97
C TYR A 196 6.63 14.80 15.99
N GLY A 197 5.58 14.14 16.48
CA GLY A 197 4.70 13.31 15.66
C GLY A 197 4.92 11.82 15.90
N ASN A 198 4.15 10.99 15.19
CA ASN A 198 4.12 9.54 15.40
C ASN A 198 5.39 8.83 14.91
N GLU A 199 6.19 9.49 14.06
CA GLU A 199 7.43 8.94 13.54
C GLU A 199 8.68 9.54 14.20
N ALA A 200 8.53 10.59 15.00
CA ALA A 200 9.64 11.19 15.73
C ALA A 200 10.12 10.31 16.89
N PRO A 201 11.44 10.24 17.21
CA PRO A 201 12.59 10.69 16.42
C PRO A 201 13.24 9.52 15.67
N ASN A 202 12.48 8.82 14.83
CA ASN A 202 12.89 7.55 14.24
C ASN A 202 13.38 7.70 12.79
N PHE A 203 13.96 6.60 12.30
CA PHE A 203 14.29 6.30 10.91
C PHE A 203 15.44 7.08 10.27
N GLY A 204 15.76 8.26 10.78
CA GLY A 204 16.81 9.17 10.31
C GLY A 204 18.05 8.52 9.69
N PHE A 205 18.47 9.05 8.53
CA PHE A 205 19.77 8.78 7.92
C PHE A 205 20.91 9.46 8.66
N ILE A 206 20.67 10.70 9.05
CA ILE A 206 21.50 11.44 9.97
C ILE A 206 20.83 11.54 11.35
N MET A 207 21.64 11.83 12.35
CA MET A 207 21.21 12.13 13.70
C MET A 207 20.50 13.49 13.76
N GLU A 208 19.75 13.75 14.82
CA GLU A 208 19.10 15.05 15.02
C GLU A 208 20.07 16.23 15.00
N ASN A 209 21.32 16.04 15.40
CA ASN A 209 22.34 17.09 15.41
C ASN A 209 22.99 17.35 14.03
N GLY A 210 22.61 16.62 12.98
CA GLY A 210 23.15 16.79 11.63
C GLY A 210 24.33 15.89 11.27
N GLN A 211 24.74 14.98 12.16
CA GLN A 211 25.84 14.02 11.93
C GLN A 211 25.36 12.72 11.30
#